data_AF-A0A852GFV6-F1
#
_entry.id   AF-A0A852GFV6-F1
#
_cell.length_a   1.000
_cell.length_b   1.000
_cell.length_c   1.000
_cell.angle_alpha   90.00
_cell.angle_beta   90.00
_cell.angle_gamma   90.00
#
_symmetry.space_group_name_H-M   'P 1'
#
loop_
_entity.id
_entity.type
_entity.pdbx_description
1 polymer ?
#
loop_
_entity_poly.entity_id
_entity_poly.type
_entity_poly.pdbx_seq_one_letter_code
_entity_poly.pdbx_strand_id
1 'polypeptide(L)'
;ALDLTTEWIKESIEDELSSISDESSSSPGADSSSKRIISPTLVLNNGYLKLLQWDYRKTIPETLLTDEVRLQELREKLNQLKIIACVCLITNNMVGAAIVDVPDFADQLKRISVPLLEGMNKKTFDLKEALNAIGVQVCSKVNRSLTERGLPMLTEEMQSNLMGQIAHIVEENNPVSSLIDKRIQFFMRSLLALPNFQKCMPTMPGGLSVIQTEMEFVGSQYASIVNFNKQVYGPFYANILRKLLFPDAPMGKAETETSTS
;
A
#
# COMPACT_ATOMS: atom_id res chain seq x y z
N ALA A 1 1.14 -26.18 13.68
CA ALA A 1 2.53 -25.70 13.42
C ALA A 1 2.60 -24.66 12.30
N LEU A 2 1.48 -24.30 11.67
CA LEU A 2 1.36 -23.18 10.72
C LEU A 2 -0.07 -22.62 10.87
N ASP A 3 -0.48 -22.42 12.12
CA ASP A 3 -1.88 -22.22 12.46
C ASP A 3 -2.25 -20.75 12.12
N LEU A 4 -1.35 -19.80 12.40
CA LEU A 4 -1.53 -18.39 12.00
C LEU A 4 -1.41 -18.21 10.48
N THR A 5 -0.47 -18.90 9.82
CA THR A 5 -0.37 -18.93 8.36
C THR A 5 -1.63 -19.52 7.72
N THR A 6 -2.22 -20.54 8.34
CA THR A 6 -3.47 -21.15 7.84
C THR A 6 -4.64 -20.18 7.96
N GLU A 7 -4.82 -19.53 9.12
CA GLU A 7 -5.87 -18.52 9.30
C GLU A 7 -5.66 -17.31 8.37
N TRP A 8 -4.45 -16.81 8.21
CA TRP A 8 -4.15 -15.72 7.29
C TRP A 8 -4.50 -16.03 5.83
N ILE A 9 -4.22 -17.25 5.36
CA ILE A 9 -4.62 -17.69 4.02
C ILE A 9 -6.13 -17.84 3.94
N LYS A 10 -6.77 -18.39 4.97
CA LYS A 10 -8.22 -18.57 5.04
C LYS A 10 -8.97 -17.24 4.98
N GLU A 11 -8.57 -16.24 5.76
CA GLU A 11 -9.10 -14.87 5.68
C GLU A 11 -8.92 -14.27 4.27
N SER A 12 -7.82 -14.60 3.60
CA SER A 12 -7.59 -14.14 2.22
C SER A 12 -8.51 -14.84 1.21
N ILE A 13 -8.89 -16.09 1.45
CA ILE A 13 -9.89 -16.82 0.63
C ILE A 13 -11.28 -16.23 0.83
N GLU A 14 -11.66 -15.94 2.07
CA GLU A 14 -12.97 -15.39 2.43
C GLU A 14 -13.18 -14.01 1.77
N ASP A 15 -12.18 -13.15 1.77
CA ASP A 15 -12.23 -11.85 1.07
C ASP A 15 -12.42 -11.98 -0.44
N GLU A 16 -11.73 -12.92 -1.07
CA GLU A 16 -11.89 -13.18 -2.50
C GLU A 16 -13.29 -13.69 -2.82
N LEU A 17 -13.84 -14.56 -1.97
CA LEU A 17 -15.20 -15.07 -2.12
C LEU A 17 -16.26 -13.98 -1.98
N SER A 18 -16.09 -13.08 -1.01
CA SER A 18 -16.96 -11.92 -0.81
C SER A 18 -16.91 -10.97 -2.00
N SER A 19 -15.70 -10.63 -2.48
CA SER A 19 -15.51 -9.75 -3.63
C SER A 19 -16.17 -10.29 -4.92
N ILE A 20 -16.08 -11.60 -5.16
CA ILE A 20 -16.74 -12.25 -6.31
C ILE A 20 -18.27 -12.22 -6.17
N SER A 21 -18.80 -12.35 -4.95
CA SER A 21 -20.24 -12.31 -4.69
C SER A 21 -20.85 -10.95 -5.00
N ASP A 22 -20.15 -9.88 -4.64
CA ASP A 22 -20.60 -8.50 -4.91
C ASP A 22 -20.63 -8.20 -6.41
N GLU A 23 -19.62 -8.64 -7.16
CA GLU A 23 -19.55 -8.47 -8.63
C GLU A 23 -20.65 -9.26 -9.35
N SER A 24 -20.93 -10.50 -8.91
CA SER A 24 -21.95 -11.37 -9.50
C SER A 24 -23.38 -10.86 -9.28
N SER A 25 -23.62 -10.05 -8.25
CA SER A 25 -24.92 -9.44 -7.97
C SER A 25 -25.30 -8.30 -8.92
N SER A 26 -24.33 -7.82 -9.70
CA SER A 26 -24.50 -6.72 -10.66
C SER A 26 -24.89 -7.15 -12.08
N SER A 27 -24.94 -8.47 -12.35
CA SER A 27 -25.28 -9.03 -13.67
C SER A 27 -26.52 -9.94 -13.59
N PRO A 28 -27.69 -9.52 -14.12
CA PRO A 28 -28.87 -10.37 -14.13
C PRO A 28 -28.78 -11.41 -15.25
N GLY A 29 -28.64 -12.69 -14.90
CA GLY A 29 -29.01 -13.80 -15.79
C GLY A 29 -27.95 -14.85 -16.15
N ALA A 30 -27.21 -15.39 -15.19
CA ALA A 30 -26.46 -16.62 -15.41
C ALA A 30 -26.65 -17.62 -14.25
N ASP A 31 -27.10 -18.84 -14.58
CA ASP A 31 -27.31 -19.95 -13.67
C ASP A 31 -26.07 -20.25 -12.83
N SER A 32 -26.23 -20.20 -11.51
CA SER A 32 -25.17 -20.29 -10.51
C SER A 32 -24.94 -21.74 -10.08
N SER A 33 -24.22 -22.51 -10.91
CA SER A 33 -23.63 -23.79 -10.45
C SER A 33 -22.22 -24.07 -10.97
N SER A 34 -21.54 -23.08 -11.54
CA SER A 34 -20.10 -23.18 -11.74
C SER A 34 -19.40 -23.09 -10.38
N LYS A 35 -18.63 -24.13 -10.01
CA LYS A 35 -17.71 -24.06 -8.87
C LYS A 35 -16.85 -22.81 -9.02
N ARG A 36 -16.99 -21.84 -8.10
CA ARG A 36 -16.22 -20.59 -8.10
C ARG A 36 -14.73 -20.94 -8.05
N ILE A 37 -14.02 -20.71 -9.16
CA ILE A 37 -12.59 -21.03 -9.26
C ILE A 37 -11.81 -19.86 -8.67
N ILE A 38 -11.30 -20.03 -7.46
CA ILE A 38 -10.40 -19.07 -6.81
C ILE A 38 -8.97 -19.35 -7.26
N SER A 39 -8.25 -18.32 -7.72
CA SER A 39 -6.84 -18.45 -8.08
C SER A 39 -5.97 -18.49 -6.81
N PRO A 40 -5.21 -19.58 -6.56
CA PRO A 40 -4.34 -19.69 -5.38
C PRO A 40 -3.27 -18.58 -5.33
N THR A 41 -2.75 -18.18 -6.49
CA THR A 41 -1.78 -17.08 -6.61
C THR A 41 -2.41 -15.75 -6.19
N LEU A 42 -3.66 -15.51 -6.58
CA LEU A 42 -4.37 -14.28 -6.24
C LEU A 42 -4.64 -14.19 -4.74
N VAL A 43 -5.10 -15.30 -4.13
CA VAL A 43 -5.30 -15.41 -2.67
C VAL A 43 -4.02 -15.05 -1.93
N LEU A 44 -2.89 -15.67 -2.30
CA LEU A 44 -1.61 -15.37 -1.65
C LEU A 44 -1.21 -13.90 -1.86
N ASN A 45 -1.31 -13.39 -3.09
CA ASN A 45 -0.97 -11.99 -3.38
C ASN A 45 -1.80 -11.01 -2.52
N ASN A 46 -3.09 -11.27 -2.34
CA ASN A 46 -3.95 -10.42 -1.52
C ASN A 46 -3.65 -10.56 -0.03
N GLY A 47 -3.34 -11.78 0.45
CA GLY A 47 -2.83 -11.99 1.80
C GLY A 47 -1.57 -11.18 2.06
N TYR A 48 -0.61 -11.17 1.11
CA TYR A 48 0.58 -10.33 1.21
C TYR A 48 0.21 -8.84 1.14
N LEU A 49 -0.71 -8.44 0.28
CA LEU A 49 -1.09 -7.03 0.16
C LEU A 49 -1.66 -6.48 1.49
N LYS A 50 -2.48 -7.27 2.20
CA LYS A 50 -3.01 -6.95 3.52
C LYS A 50 -1.93 -6.67 4.57
N LEU A 51 -0.73 -7.26 4.44
CA LEU A 51 0.36 -7.01 5.39
C LEU A 51 0.81 -5.54 5.39
N LEU A 52 0.64 -4.81 4.29
CA LEU A 52 0.92 -3.37 4.22
C LEU A 52 0.00 -2.54 5.13
N GLN A 53 -1.13 -3.09 5.55
CA GLN A 53 -2.08 -2.45 6.47
C GLN A 53 -2.14 -3.16 7.83
N TRP A 54 -1.33 -4.21 8.04
CA TRP A 54 -1.38 -5.06 9.22
C TRP A 54 -1.11 -4.32 10.53
N ASP A 55 -1.78 -4.72 11.60
CA ASP A 55 -1.46 -4.28 12.95
C ASP A 55 -0.32 -5.15 13.52
N TYR A 56 0.91 -4.66 13.39
CA TYR A 56 2.14 -5.32 13.88
C TYR A 56 2.25 -5.40 15.42
N ARG A 57 1.20 -5.02 16.15
CA ARG A 57 1.05 -5.42 17.57
C ARG A 57 0.55 -6.85 17.71
N LYS A 58 -0.08 -7.39 16.67
CA LYS A 58 -0.53 -8.78 16.56
C LYS A 58 0.57 -9.63 15.94
N THR A 59 0.64 -10.89 16.36
CA THR A 59 1.57 -11.87 15.81
C THR A 59 1.34 -12.06 14.30
N ILE A 60 2.43 -11.99 13.53
CA ILE A 60 2.42 -12.24 12.08
C ILE A 60 2.39 -13.77 11.79
N PRO A 61 1.93 -14.22 10.60
CA PRO A 61 2.03 -15.63 10.19
C PRO A 61 3.42 -16.23 10.41
N GLU A 62 3.48 -17.51 10.81
CA GLU A 62 4.73 -18.17 11.20
C GLU A 62 5.78 -18.13 10.08
N THR A 63 5.34 -18.24 8.83
CA THR A 63 6.18 -18.17 7.64
C THR A 63 6.84 -16.82 7.42
N LEU A 64 6.40 -15.76 8.11
CA LEU A 64 6.87 -14.37 7.93
C LEU A 64 7.64 -13.83 9.14
N LEU A 65 7.78 -14.61 10.22
CA LEU A 65 8.43 -14.17 11.47
C LEU A 65 9.85 -13.63 11.26
N THR A 66 10.61 -14.23 10.33
CA THR A 66 12.00 -13.78 10.06
C THR A 66 12.06 -12.39 9.40
N ASP A 67 11.02 -12.00 8.68
CA ASP A 67 10.94 -10.72 7.97
C ASP A 67 10.03 -9.70 8.65
N GLU A 68 9.49 -10.00 9.84
CA GLU A 68 8.48 -9.18 10.54
C GLU A 68 8.92 -7.71 10.67
N VAL A 69 10.11 -7.47 11.20
CA VAL A 69 10.66 -6.11 11.40
C VAL A 69 10.80 -5.38 10.07
N ARG A 70 11.29 -6.06 9.03
CA ARG A 70 11.48 -5.47 7.69
C ARG A 70 10.14 -5.12 7.05
N LEU A 71 9.14 -5.98 7.19
CA LEU A 71 7.79 -5.73 6.68
C LEU A 71 7.13 -4.56 7.42
N GLN A 72 7.31 -4.48 8.75
CA GLN A 72 6.83 -3.36 9.55
C GLN A 72 7.46 -2.04 9.11
N GLU A 73 8.79 -1.98 8.94
CA GLU A 73 9.50 -0.78 8.48
C GLU A 73 9.02 -0.33 7.08
N LEU A 74 8.78 -1.28 6.17
CA LEU A 74 8.26 -0.97 4.83
C LEU A 74 6.83 -0.41 4.88
N ARG A 75 5.96 -0.98 5.73
CA ARG A 75 4.62 -0.42 5.99
C ARG A 75 4.71 1.00 6.54
N GLU A 76 5.60 1.25 7.50
CA GLU A 76 5.77 2.57 8.11
C GLU A 76 6.23 3.61 7.08
N LYS A 77 7.23 3.26 6.25
CA LYS A 77 7.67 4.09 5.12
C LYS A 77 6.54 4.34 4.13
N LEU A 78 5.76 3.31 3.80
CA LEU A 78 4.64 3.44 2.86
C LEU A 78 3.57 4.41 3.39
N ASN A 79 3.25 4.35 4.68
CA ASN A 79 2.32 5.29 5.31
C ASN A 79 2.87 6.72 5.29
N GLN A 80 4.17 6.91 5.51
CA GLN A 80 4.79 8.24 5.42
C GLN A 80 4.67 8.79 3.99
N LEU A 81 4.98 7.97 2.98
CA LEU A 81 4.84 8.33 1.57
C LEU A 81 3.39 8.66 1.18
N LYS A 82 2.41 7.94 1.72
CA LYS A 82 0.98 8.27 1.55
C LYS A 82 0.67 9.70 1.99
N ILE A 83 1.12 10.11 3.18
CA ILE A 83 0.88 11.47 3.69
C ILE A 83 1.56 12.51 2.79
N ILE A 84 2.82 12.27 2.41
CA ILE A 84 3.57 13.15 1.51
C ILE A 84 2.86 13.31 0.16
N ALA A 85 2.38 12.22 -0.44
CA ALA A 85 1.64 12.27 -1.69
C ALA A 85 0.32 13.06 -1.54
N CYS A 86 -0.37 12.94 -0.40
CA CYS A 86 -1.56 13.74 -0.12
C CYS A 86 -1.23 15.24 -0.05
N VAL A 87 -0.18 15.62 0.68
CA VAL A 87 0.29 17.02 0.79
C VAL A 87 0.63 17.58 -0.60
N CYS A 88 1.40 16.83 -1.40
CA CYS A 88 1.75 17.23 -2.76
C CYS A 88 0.50 17.38 -3.65
N LEU A 89 -0.45 16.45 -3.57
CA LEU A 89 -1.66 16.48 -4.39
C LEU A 89 -2.59 17.65 -4.01
N ILE A 90 -2.80 17.90 -2.71
CA ILE A 90 -3.61 19.03 -2.23
C ILE A 90 -2.98 20.35 -2.68
N THR A 91 -1.66 20.50 -2.46
CA THR A 91 -0.94 21.72 -2.83
C THR A 91 -1.02 21.97 -4.33
N ASN A 92 -0.75 20.96 -5.16
CA ASN A 92 -0.84 21.09 -6.61
C ASN A 92 -2.27 21.37 -7.10
N ASN A 93 -3.30 20.77 -6.50
CA ASN A 93 -4.68 21.05 -6.88
C ASN A 93 -5.12 22.47 -6.52
N MET A 94 -4.68 23.00 -5.38
CA MET A 94 -5.10 24.32 -4.92
C MET A 94 -4.33 25.47 -5.56
N VAL A 95 -3.00 25.33 -5.66
CA VAL A 95 -2.11 26.43 -6.07
C VAL A 95 -1.19 26.05 -7.23
N GLY A 96 -1.42 24.92 -7.91
CA GLY A 96 -0.58 24.39 -8.98
C GLY A 96 -0.26 25.41 -10.08
N ALA A 97 -1.25 26.19 -10.52
CA ALA A 97 -1.04 27.25 -11.51
C ALA A 97 -0.06 28.33 -11.02
N ALA A 98 -0.03 28.61 -9.73
CA ALA A 98 0.84 29.60 -9.11
C ALA A 98 2.29 29.09 -8.96
N ILE A 99 2.47 27.78 -8.83
CA ILE A 99 3.78 27.13 -8.59
C ILE A 99 4.33 26.37 -9.80
N VAL A 100 3.66 26.38 -10.95
CA VAL A 100 4.02 25.58 -12.14
C VAL A 100 5.45 25.82 -12.63
N ASP A 101 5.93 27.05 -12.56
CA ASP A 101 7.28 27.43 -13.00
C ASP A 101 8.33 27.32 -11.88
N VAL A 102 7.96 26.78 -10.71
CA VAL A 102 8.89 26.59 -9.61
C VAL A 102 9.57 25.23 -9.77
N PRO A 103 10.89 25.18 -10.02
CA PRO A 103 11.59 23.92 -10.24
C PRO A 103 11.56 23.07 -8.98
N ASP A 104 11.39 21.76 -9.16
CA ASP A 104 11.47 20.75 -8.11
C ASP A 104 10.58 21.05 -6.89
N PHE A 105 9.44 21.72 -7.09
CA PHE A 105 8.58 22.12 -5.98
C PHE A 105 8.08 20.91 -5.17
N ALA A 106 7.81 19.79 -5.85
CA ALA A 106 7.47 18.54 -5.18
C ALA A 106 8.58 18.07 -4.23
N ASP A 107 9.86 18.14 -4.64
CA ASP A 107 10.98 17.80 -3.76
C ASP A 107 11.12 18.78 -2.59
N GLN A 108 10.76 20.04 -2.78
CA GLN A 108 10.73 21.03 -1.71
C GLN A 108 9.63 20.71 -0.67
N LEU A 109 8.44 20.28 -1.13
CA LEU A 109 7.39 19.79 -0.23
C LEU A 109 7.83 18.53 0.53
N LYS A 110 8.55 17.62 -0.13
CA LYS A 110 9.15 16.44 0.54
C LYS A 110 10.15 16.84 1.63
N ARG A 111 11.02 17.81 1.37
CA ARG A 111 12.01 18.32 2.36
C ARG A 111 11.36 18.96 3.59
N ILE A 112 10.15 19.53 3.44
CA ILE A 112 9.34 20.01 4.57
C ILE A 112 8.71 18.83 5.32
N SER A 113 8.11 17.91 4.57
CA SER A 113 7.23 16.87 5.14
C SER A 113 7.99 15.74 5.81
N VAL A 114 9.11 15.28 5.23
CA VAL A 114 9.86 14.12 5.73
C VAL A 114 10.33 14.30 7.18
N PRO A 115 11.00 15.41 7.56
CA PRO A 115 11.44 15.60 8.95
C PRO A 115 10.27 15.72 9.94
N LEU A 116 9.17 16.36 9.53
CA LEU A 116 7.99 16.53 10.37
C LEU A 116 7.20 15.22 10.59
N LEU A 117 7.37 14.25 9.70
CA LEU A 117 6.79 12.91 9.80
C LEU A 117 7.76 11.88 10.40
N GLU A 118 8.93 12.32 10.88
CA GLU A 118 9.89 11.42 11.51
C GLU A 118 9.31 10.84 12.82
N GLY A 119 9.35 9.52 12.96
CA GLY A 119 8.81 8.84 14.14
C GLY A 119 7.28 8.65 14.12
N MET A 120 6.62 8.84 12.98
CA MET A 120 5.16 8.61 12.81
C MET A 120 4.69 7.21 13.25
N ASN A 121 5.59 6.24 13.30
CA ASN A 121 5.34 4.89 13.80
C ASN A 121 5.21 4.78 15.32
N LYS A 122 5.64 5.80 16.08
CA LYS A 122 5.60 5.81 17.55
C LYS A 122 4.20 6.16 18.05
N LYS A 123 3.73 5.49 19.10
CA LYS A 123 2.44 5.77 19.75
C LYS A 123 2.30 7.20 20.29
N THR A 124 3.42 7.85 20.59
CA THR A 124 3.48 9.21 21.15
C THR A 124 3.47 10.29 20.07
N PHE A 125 3.48 9.92 18.79
CA PHE A 125 3.55 10.88 17.69
C PHE A 125 2.18 11.52 17.46
N ASP A 126 2.12 12.85 17.50
CA ASP A 126 0.92 13.61 17.15
C ASP A 126 0.92 13.94 15.65
N LEU A 127 0.23 13.10 14.87
CA LEU A 127 0.11 13.29 13.44
C LEU A 127 -0.69 14.57 13.08
N LYS A 128 -1.64 14.98 13.91
CA LYS A 128 -2.43 16.19 13.64
C LYS A 128 -1.56 17.43 13.82
N GLU A 129 -0.76 17.48 14.87
CA GLU A 129 0.22 18.56 15.08
C GLU A 129 1.24 18.61 13.93
N ALA A 130 1.80 17.46 13.53
CA ALA A 130 2.72 17.39 12.41
C ALA A 130 2.09 17.91 11.10
N LEU A 131 0.85 17.52 10.80
CA LEU A 131 0.13 18.00 9.61
C LEU A 131 -0.16 19.51 9.67
N ASN A 132 -0.51 20.06 10.84
CA ASN A 132 -0.65 21.50 11.03
C ASN A 132 0.66 22.23 10.75
N ALA A 133 1.78 21.73 11.29
CA ALA A 133 3.10 22.30 11.05
C ALA A 133 3.50 22.23 9.56
N ILE A 134 3.22 21.11 8.89
CA ILE A 134 3.40 20.96 7.45
C ILE A 134 2.57 22.02 6.71
N GLY A 135 1.29 22.18 7.04
CA GLY A 135 0.41 23.18 6.42
C GLY A 135 0.97 24.60 6.51
N VAL A 136 1.43 25.01 7.69
CA VAL A 136 2.08 26.33 7.89
C VAL A 136 3.32 26.49 7.01
N GLN A 137 4.21 25.49 7.02
CA GLN A 137 5.46 25.56 6.25
C GLN A 137 5.23 25.52 4.74
N VAL A 138 4.25 24.76 4.27
CA VAL A 138 3.84 24.72 2.86
C VAL A 138 3.29 26.07 2.43
N CYS A 139 2.38 26.69 3.20
CA CYS A 139 1.87 28.04 2.90
C CYS A 139 2.99 29.07 2.85
N SER A 140 3.89 29.06 3.84
CA SER A 140 5.06 29.94 3.86
C SER A 140 5.93 29.74 2.61
N LYS A 141 6.15 28.48 2.21
CA LYS A 141 6.97 28.14 1.05
C LYS A 141 6.32 28.57 -0.28
N VAL A 142 5.01 28.40 -0.43
CA VAL A 142 4.27 28.87 -1.60
C VAL A 142 4.38 30.39 -1.70
N ASN A 143 4.05 31.12 -0.63
CA ASN A 143 4.11 32.58 -0.61
C ASN A 143 5.51 33.11 -0.92
N ARG A 144 6.55 32.52 -0.32
CA ARG A 144 7.94 32.87 -0.62
C ARG A 144 8.25 32.70 -2.11
N SER A 145 7.84 31.59 -2.71
CA SER A 145 8.08 31.30 -4.13
C SER A 145 7.33 32.29 -5.04
N LEU A 146 6.15 32.76 -4.63
CA LEU A 146 5.40 33.80 -5.35
C LEU A 146 6.11 35.15 -5.27
N THR A 147 6.51 35.57 -4.07
CA THR A 147 7.20 36.86 -3.86
C THR A 147 8.56 36.92 -4.57
N GLU A 148 9.32 35.82 -4.57
CA GLU A 148 10.60 35.71 -5.32
C GLU A 148 10.40 35.89 -6.84
N ARG A 149 9.18 35.65 -7.35
CA ARG A 149 8.80 35.83 -8.75
C ARG A 149 8.03 37.14 -9.01
N GLY A 150 7.90 38.01 -8.02
CA GLY A 150 7.15 39.26 -8.12
C GLY A 150 5.62 39.06 -8.20
N LEU A 151 5.11 37.89 -7.84
CA LEU A 151 3.69 37.57 -7.80
C LEU A 151 3.08 37.89 -6.42
N PRO A 152 1.79 38.23 -6.35
CA PRO A 152 1.11 38.45 -5.08
C PRO A 152 1.10 37.17 -4.24
N MET A 153 1.17 37.33 -2.93
CA MET A 153 0.96 36.23 -1.99
C MET A 153 -0.48 35.67 -2.10
N LEU A 154 -0.66 34.43 -1.64
CA LEU A 154 -1.98 33.84 -1.48
C LEU A 154 -2.84 34.68 -0.53
N THR A 155 -4.14 34.78 -0.81
CA THR A 155 -5.10 35.40 0.11
C THR A 155 -5.16 34.63 1.43
N GLU A 156 -5.59 35.29 2.50
CA GLU A 156 -5.77 34.63 3.81
C GLU A 156 -6.74 33.44 3.73
N GLU A 157 -7.79 33.56 2.91
CA GLU A 157 -8.73 32.47 2.65
C GLU A 157 -8.06 31.27 1.97
N MET A 158 -7.24 31.50 0.93
CA MET A 158 -6.51 30.44 0.25
C MET A 158 -5.51 29.75 1.18
N GLN A 159 -4.82 30.51 2.03
CA GLN A 159 -3.89 29.95 3.02
C GLN A 159 -4.62 29.12 4.08
N SER A 160 -5.72 29.64 4.63
CA SER A 160 -6.55 28.93 5.60
C SER A 160 -7.09 27.62 5.03
N ASN A 161 -7.58 27.66 3.79
CA ASN A 161 -8.09 26.47 3.11
C ASN A 161 -6.98 25.43 2.85
N LEU A 162 -5.79 25.86 2.40
CA LEU A 162 -4.67 24.95 2.16
C LEU A 162 -4.19 24.28 3.46
N MET A 163 -4.04 25.06 4.53
CA MET A 163 -3.69 24.54 5.84
C MET A 163 -4.75 23.57 6.37
N GLY A 164 -6.04 23.93 6.25
CA GLY A 164 -7.16 23.09 6.68
C GLY A 164 -7.21 21.75 5.95
N GLN A 165 -7.06 21.75 4.62
CA GLN A 165 -7.05 20.51 3.84
C GLN A 165 -5.88 19.59 4.21
N ILE A 166 -4.70 20.16 4.46
CA ILE A 166 -3.53 19.37 4.91
C ILE A 166 -3.76 18.81 6.33
N ALA A 167 -4.28 19.62 7.25
CA ALA A 167 -4.58 19.20 8.62
C ALA A 167 -5.60 18.04 8.68
N HIS A 168 -6.56 18.01 7.75
CA HIS A 168 -7.61 17.00 7.68
C HIS A 168 -7.22 15.71 6.93
N ILE A 169 -5.96 15.55 6.48
CA ILE A 169 -5.51 14.31 5.79
C ILE A 169 -5.72 13.06 6.66
N VAL A 170 -5.57 13.19 7.98
CA VAL A 170 -5.69 12.10 8.96
C VAL A 170 -7.14 11.70 9.25
N GLU A 171 -8.11 12.53 8.86
CA GLU A 171 -9.52 12.27 9.17
C GLU A 171 -10.04 11.03 8.43
N GLU A 172 -10.90 10.28 9.12
CA GLU A 172 -11.60 9.16 8.51
C GLU A 172 -12.40 9.64 7.30
N ASN A 173 -12.37 8.85 6.21
CA ASN A 173 -13.06 9.16 4.96
C ASN A 173 -12.55 10.42 4.23
N ASN A 174 -11.36 10.94 4.55
CA ASN A 174 -10.74 11.99 3.74
C ASN A 174 -10.61 11.50 2.27
N PRO A 175 -11.18 12.21 1.29
CA PRO A 175 -11.26 11.72 -0.10
C PRO A 175 -9.89 11.66 -0.77
N VAL A 176 -8.98 12.59 -0.44
CA VAL A 176 -7.61 12.62 -0.98
C VAL A 176 -6.80 11.45 -0.40
N SER A 177 -6.84 11.27 0.92
CA SER A 177 -6.16 10.17 1.61
C SER A 177 -6.65 8.81 1.09
N SER A 178 -7.96 8.65 0.92
CA SER A 178 -8.58 7.44 0.37
C SER A 178 -8.20 7.19 -1.09
N LEU A 179 -8.12 8.24 -1.92
CA LEU A 179 -7.70 8.13 -3.32
C LEU A 179 -6.24 7.70 -3.43
N ILE A 180 -5.35 8.32 -2.66
CA ILE A 180 -3.92 7.97 -2.63
C ILE A 180 -3.74 6.53 -2.12
N ASP A 181 -4.47 6.13 -1.08
CA ASP A 181 -4.44 4.76 -0.57
C ASP A 181 -4.80 3.74 -1.66
N LYS A 182 -5.93 3.94 -2.35
CA LYS A 182 -6.37 3.08 -3.45
C LYS A 182 -5.33 2.97 -4.56
N ARG A 183 -4.66 4.08 -4.91
CA ARG A 183 -3.60 4.10 -5.94
C ARG A 183 -2.35 3.34 -5.49
N ILE A 184 -1.97 3.48 -4.21
CA ILE A 184 -0.86 2.71 -3.62
C ILE A 184 -1.19 1.21 -3.64
N GLN A 185 -2.38 0.84 -3.18
CA GLN A 185 -2.84 -0.56 -3.18
C GLN A 185 -2.86 -1.14 -4.59
N PHE A 186 -3.34 -0.37 -5.58
CA PHE A 186 -3.31 -0.76 -6.98
C PHE A 186 -1.88 -1.02 -7.48
N PHE A 187 -0.96 -0.07 -7.26
CA PHE A 187 0.44 -0.23 -7.66
C PHE A 187 1.09 -1.46 -7.01
N MET A 188 0.92 -1.64 -5.70
CA MET A 188 1.48 -2.78 -4.97
C MET A 188 0.89 -4.11 -5.44
N ARG A 189 -0.42 -4.16 -5.71
CA ARG A 189 -1.07 -5.35 -6.29
C ARG A 189 -0.52 -5.67 -7.68
N SER A 190 -0.38 -4.68 -8.55
CA SER A 190 0.24 -4.84 -9.87
C SER A 190 1.68 -5.35 -9.76
N LEU A 191 2.45 -4.82 -8.81
CA LEU A 191 3.82 -5.23 -8.58
C LEU A 191 3.93 -6.71 -8.15
N LEU A 192 3.09 -7.14 -7.21
CA LEU A 192 3.06 -8.54 -6.73
C LEU A 192 2.53 -9.54 -7.76
N ALA A 193 1.78 -9.07 -8.76
CA ALA A 193 1.30 -9.89 -9.86
C ALA A 193 2.39 -10.17 -10.92
N LEU A 194 3.47 -9.40 -10.94
CA LEU A 194 4.56 -9.57 -11.90
C LEU A 194 5.48 -10.74 -11.49
N PRO A 195 5.75 -11.70 -12.39
CA PRO A 195 6.69 -12.79 -12.12
C PRO A 195 8.13 -12.29 -11.90
N ASN A 196 8.50 -11.17 -12.55
CA ASN A 196 9.81 -10.55 -12.41
C ASN A 196 9.72 -9.02 -12.53
N PHE A 197 9.51 -8.35 -11.40
CA PHE A 197 9.43 -6.89 -11.33
C PHE A 197 10.74 -6.18 -11.68
N GLN A 198 11.90 -6.85 -11.55
CA GLN A 198 13.21 -6.24 -11.84
C GLN A 198 13.41 -5.93 -13.33
N LYS A 199 12.64 -6.56 -14.21
CA LYS A 199 12.69 -6.31 -15.66
C LYS A 199 11.73 -5.22 -16.14
N CYS A 200 10.62 -5.05 -15.45
CA CYS A 200 9.58 -4.09 -15.83
C CYS A 200 8.77 -3.70 -14.60
N MET A 201 8.92 -2.45 -14.14
CA MET A 201 8.10 -1.92 -13.06
C MET A 201 6.71 -1.53 -13.60
N PRO A 202 5.63 -1.71 -12.81
CA PRO A 202 4.32 -1.20 -13.19
C PRO A 202 4.35 0.32 -13.39
N THR A 203 3.55 0.82 -14.32
CA THR A 203 3.37 2.26 -14.50
C THR A 203 2.86 2.89 -13.21
N MET A 204 3.52 3.98 -12.78
CA MET A 204 3.12 4.72 -11.59
C MET A 204 1.75 5.38 -11.80
N PRO A 205 0.75 5.14 -10.93
CA PRO A 205 -0.53 5.83 -10.99
C PRO A 205 -0.38 7.34 -10.86
N GLY A 206 -1.24 8.10 -11.53
CA GLY A 206 -1.27 9.56 -11.43
C GLY A 206 -1.40 10.03 -9.97
N GLY A 207 -0.71 11.12 -9.62
CA GLY A 207 -0.66 11.65 -8.26
C GLY A 207 0.32 10.94 -7.32
N LEU A 208 0.89 9.78 -7.71
CA LEU A 208 2.03 9.16 -7.01
C LEU A 208 3.37 9.46 -7.69
N SER A 209 3.37 10.06 -8.89
CA SER A 209 4.60 10.40 -9.63
C SER A 209 5.58 11.27 -8.83
N VAL A 210 5.06 12.15 -7.98
CA VAL A 210 5.85 13.02 -7.08
C VAL A 210 6.69 12.25 -6.04
N ILE A 211 6.33 11.00 -5.76
CA ILE A 211 7.03 10.07 -4.86
C ILE A 211 7.45 8.80 -5.59
N GLN A 212 7.60 8.84 -6.92
CA GLN A 212 7.82 7.64 -7.72
C GLN A 212 9.06 6.87 -7.28
N THR A 213 10.19 7.56 -7.12
CA THR A 213 11.46 6.95 -6.73
C THR A 213 11.36 6.24 -5.38
N GLU A 214 10.73 6.87 -4.40
CA GLU A 214 10.55 6.32 -3.07
C GLU A 214 9.57 5.14 -3.08
N MET A 215 8.50 5.24 -3.87
CA MET A 215 7.51 4.17 -4.03
C MET A 215 8.08 2.94 -4.74
N GLU A 216 8.88 3.13 -5.79
CA GLU A 216 9.60 2.05 -6.48
C GLU A 216 10.60 1.36 -5.56
N PHE A 217 11.31 2.13 -4.73
CA PHE A 217 12.23 1.58 -3.73
C PHE A 217 11.50 0.71 -2.70
N VAL A 218 10.46 1.24 -2.05
CA VAL A 218 9.65 0.50 -1.06
C VAL A 218 9.01 -0.73 -1.70
N GLY A 219 8.43 -0.56 -2.89
CA GLY A 219 7.81 -1.64 -3.64
C GLY A 219 8.78 -2.77 -3.97
N SER A 220 9.97 -2.44 -4.48
CA SER A 220 10.98 -3.44 -4.86
C SER A 220 11.48 -4.24 -3.66
N GLN A 221 11.70 -3.58 -2.52
CA GLN A 221 12.09 -4.24 -1.28
C GLN A 221 10.98 -5.17 -0.79
N TYR A 222 9.74 -4.71 -0.82
CA TYR A 222 8.58 -5.51 -0.43
C TYR A 222 8.39 -6.74 -1.33
N ALA A 223 8.40 -6.55 -2.65
CA ALA A 223 8.25 -7.62 -3.61
C ALA A 223 9.38 -8.66 -3.51
N SER A 224 10.60 -8.22 -3.17
CA SER A 224 11.73 -9.13 -2.92
C SER A 224 11.47 -10.04 -1.72
N ILE A 225 10.96 -9.50 -0.60
CA ILE A 225 10.59 -10.29 0.59
C ILE A 225 9.51 -11.29 0.23
N VAL A 226 8.43 -10.83 -0.42
CA VAL A 226 7.31 -11.68 -0.82
C VAL A 226 7.75 -12.82 -1.74
N ASN A 227 8.57 -12.53 -2.75
CA ASN A 227 9.01 -13.53 -3.71
C ASN A 227 9.95 -14.57 -3.08
N PHE A 228 10.89 -14.12 -2.24
CA PHE A 228 11.75 -15.04 -1.49
C PHE A 228 10.92 -15.91 -0.55
N ASN A 229 9.97 -15.32 0.16
CA ASN A 229 9.09 -16.06 1.06
C ASN A 229 8.27 -17.13 0.33
N LYS A 230 7.67 -16.79 -0.81
CA LYS A 230 6.96 -17.76 -1.68
C LYS A 230 7.88 -18.88 -2.18
N GLN A 231 9.14 -18.57 -2.47
CA GLN A 231 10.12 -19.57 -2.91
C GLN A 231 10.45 -20.57 -1.79
N VAL A 232 10.63 -20.09 -0.56
CA VAL A 232 10.97 -20.93 0.60
C VAL A 232 9.77 -21.72 1.09
N TYR A 233 8.61 -21.07 1.26
CA TYR A 233 7.44 -21.65 1.90
C TYR A 233 6.37 -22.15 0.92
N GLY A 234 6.63 -22.09 -0.39
CA GLY A 234 5.71 -22.48 -1.46
C GLY A 234 5.04 -23.85 -1.26
N PRO A 235 5.77 -24.92 -0.91
CA PRO A 235 5.16 -26.23 -0.64
C PRO A 235 4.16 -26.21 0.53
N PHE A 236 4.42 -25.42 1.57
CA PHE A 236 3.53 -25.29 2.72
C PHE A 236 2.26 -24.52 2.33
N TYR A 237 2.41 -23.41 1.61
CA TYR A 237 1.27 -22.65 1.08
C TYR A 237 0.40 -23.49 0.16
N ALA A 238 1.01 -24.24 -0.78
CA ALA A 238 0.28 -25.13 -1.67
C ALA A 238 -0.51 -26.20 -0.90
N ASN A 239 0.07 -26.78 0.15
CA ASN A 239 -0.62 -27.76 0.98
C ASN A 239 -1.79 -27.16 1.77
N ILE A 240 -1.62 -25.95 2.34
CA ILE A 240 -2.68 -25.23 3.04
C ILE A 240 -3.83 -24.90 2.08
N LEU A 241 -3.52 -24.26 0.95
CA LEU A 241 -4.49 -23.90 -0.09
C LEU A 241 -5.24 -25.12 -0.60
N ARG A 242 -4.55 -26.24 -0.83
CA ARG A 242 -5.20 -27.50 -1.24
C ARG A 242 -6.21 -27.99 -0.21
N LYS A 243 -5.86 -27.98 1.08
CA LYS A 243 -6.77 -28.41 2.16
C LYS A 243 -7.98 -27.48 2.32
N LEU A 244 -7.77 -26.18 2.20
CA LEU A 244 -8.83 -25.18 2.37
C LEU A 244 -9.77 -25.11 1.15
N LEU A 245 -9.23 -25.21 -0.07
CA LEU A 245 -10.00 -25.10 -1.31
C LEU A 245 -10.58 -26.45 -1.78
N PHE A 246 -9.94 -27.56 -1.42
CA PHE A 246 -10.29 -28.92 -1.85
C PHE A 246 -10.22 -29.94 -0.70
N PRO A 247 -11.07 -29.81 0.33
CA PRO A 247 -11.03 -30.68 1.51
C PRO A 247 -11.22 -32.17 1.22
N ASP A 248 -11.91 -32.52 0.12
CA ASP A 248 -12.20 -33.92 -0.26
C ASP A 248 -11.14 -34.55 -1.18
N ALA A 249 -10.03 -33.87 -1.49
CA ALA A 249 -9.01 -34.39 -2.40
C ALA A 249 -8.11 -35.45 -1.70
N PRO A 250 -7.94 -36.65 -2.28
CA PRO A 250 -7.11 -37.69 -1.67
C PRO A 250 -5.66 -37.23 -1.51
N MET A 251 -5.08 -37.51 -0.34
CA MET A 251 -3.69 -37.18 -0.03
C MET A 251 -2.78 -38.14 -0.82
N GLY A 252 -2.20 -37.68 -1.93
CA GLY A 252 -1.27 -38.47 -2.73
C GLY A 252 -0.12 -38.95 -1.84
N LYS A 253 0.00 -40.28 -1.67
CA LYS A 253 1.14 -40.90 -0.98
C LYS A 253 2.36 -40.65 -1.85
N ALA A 254 3.40 -40.02 -1.28
CA ALA A 254 4.72 -40.02 -1.89
C ALA A 254 5.20 -41.47 -1.95
N GLU A 255 5.35 -42.02 -3.15
CA GLU A 255 5.97 -43.31 -3.39
C GLU A 255 7.46 -43.20 -3.03
N THR A 256 7.82 -43.66 -1.85
CA THR A 256 9.17 -44.15 -1.57
C THR A 256 9.35 -45.46 -2.31
N GLU A 257 9.78 -45.39 -3.56
CA GLU A 257 10.45 -46.53 -4.21
C GLU A 257 11.92 -46.52 -3.78
N THR A 258 12.20 -47.18 -2.65
CA THR A 258 13.52 -47.76 -2.41
C THR A 258 13.64 -49.02 -3.26
N SER A 259 14.25 -48.89 -4.44
CA SER A 259 14.73 -50.05 -5.20
C SER A 259 15.99 -50.59 -4.54
N THR A 260 15.84 -51.64 -3.73
CA THR A 260 16.89 -52.61 -3.41
C THR A 260 16.43 -53.97 -3.87
N SER A 261 17.02 -54.45 -4.97
CA SER A 261 17.55 -55.81 -5.23
C SER A 261 17.77 -56.01 -6.71
#